data_AF-A0A4Y9ERB7-F1
#
_entry.id   AF-A0A4Y9ERB7-F1
#
_cell.length_a   1.000
_cell.length_b   1.000
_cell.length_c   1.000
_cell.angle_alpha   90.00
_cell.angle_beta   90.00
_cell.angle_gamma   90.00
#
_symmetry.space_group_name_H-M   'P 1'
#
loop_
_entity.id
_entity.type
_entity.pdbx_description
1 polymer ?
#
loop_
_entity_poly.entity_id
_entity_poly.type
_entity_poly.pdbx_seq_one_letter_code
_entity_poly.pdbx_strand_id
1 'polypeptide(L)'
;MSIHSLDDTNTNDSALSEDAAIEALTARWEGAEKATSTTGSSKTSKATESETDEEDEGTIQADDANDEDGTEPEDEGTDANEEDPAGNEKSDKSEAPQATDDHIVTISVDGQDVTVPIKDLKRLYGQEASLTRKSQEVAAVRKEADEIGGRYAAALQATLEDAQSQLKEFEGIDWLVLQTELSPEDFKAYRGMAVEANKRYQTVLGKAQEFTTDTQTRQTAETQRRAMEAVETLKRDIPNWSDELYGSIRAYGVSQGLEANDVDNIVDASVIKLLHKAMLYDKGKTAVTKKVEAAPAKTFKSGTGERPTAELTSVKKTKVLTERLRKTGSTDDAVALLMGRWGAKG
;
A
#
# COMPACT_ATOMS: atom_id res chain seq x y z
N MET A 1 -4.36 -19.98 69.35
CA MET A 1 -3.82 -19.97 67.97
C MET A 1 -4.69 -18.99 67.19
N SER A 2 -4.57 -17.68 67.35
CA SER A 2 -3.44 -16.78 67.06
C SER A 2 -2.98 -16.83 65.61
N ILE A 3 -3.62 -15.96 64.83
CA ILE A 3 -3.12 -15.04 63.78
C ILE A 3 -2.35 -15.62 62.56
N HIS A 4 -3.01 -15.53 61.40
CA HIS A 4 -2.36 -15.23 60.12
C HIS A 4 -3.07 -13.99 59.55
N SER A 5 -2.40 -12.84 59.66
CA SER A 5 -2.67 -11.59 58.95
C SER A 5 -1.63 -11.54 57.82
N LEU A 6 -2.07 -11.59 56.55
CA LEU A 6 -2.14 -10.44 55.64
C LEU A 6 -0.83 -9.64 55.59
N ASP A 7 -0.13 -9.73 54.46
CA ASP A 7 0.20 -8.53 53.71
C ASP A 7 0.36 -8.83 52.20
N ASP A 8 -0.02 -7.84 51.42
CA ASP A 8 -0.36 -7.83 49.99
C ASP A 8 0.83 -7.74 49.03
N THR A 9 0.58 -8.11 47.77
CA THR A 9 0.87 -7.37 46.50
C THR A 9 0.96 -8.38 45.35
N ASN A 10 0.54 -8.16 44.10
CA ASN A 10 -0.28 -7.18 43.40
C ASN A 10 -0.25 -7.65 41.92
N THR A 11 -1.39 -7.56 41.21
CA THR A 11 -1.54 -7.43 39.73
C THR A 11 -1.24 -8.59 38.74
N ASN A 12 -2.23 -8.73 37.84
CA ASN A 12 -2.20 -9.19 36.43
C ASN A 12 -2.00 -10.71 36.20
N ASP A 13 -2.97 -11.49 35.72
CA ASP A 13 -3.82 -11.34 34.51
C ASP A 13 -3.05 -10.80 33.30
N SER A 14 -2.43 -11.72 32.55
CA SER A 14 -2.19 -11.56 31.12
C SER A 14 -1.53 -12.81 30.51
N ALA A 15 -2.05 -13.14 29.33
CA ALA A 15 -1.37 -13.85 28.24
C ALA A 15 -1.30 -15.38 28.31
N LEU A 16 -2.24 -16.01 27.62
CA LEU A 16 -1.91 -17.10 26.70
C LEU A 16 -0.72 -16.62 25.85
N SER A 17 0.48 -17.11 26.14
CA SER A 17 1.72 -16.61 25.53
C SER A 17 1.70 -16.82 24.02
N GLU A 18 2.17 -15.81 23.29
CA GLU A 18 2.28 -15.78 21.83
C GLU A 18 2.96 -17.04 21.26
N ASP A 19 3.86 -17.66 22.02
CA ASP A 19 4.50 -18.93 21.67
C ASP A 19 3.52 -20.09 21.46
N ALA A 20 2.42 -20.15 22.23
CA ALA A 20 1.41 -21.20 22.10
C ALA A 20 0.51 -20.99 20.87
N ALA A 21 0.30 -19.73 20.46
CA ALA A 21 -0.44 -19.41 19.24
C ALA A 21 0.39 -19.72 17.98
N ILE A 22 1.71 -19.52 18.04
CA ILE A 22 2.63 -19.84 16.96
C ILE A 22 2.76 -21.36 16.79
N GLU A 23 2.85 -22.14 17.88
CA GLU A 23 2.92 -23.60 17.81
C GLU A 23 1.65 -24.23 17.20
N ALA A 24 0.47 -23.69 17.53
CA ALA A 24 -0.80 -24.15 16.96
C ALA A 24 -0.95 -23.84 15.45
N LEU A 25 -0.39 -22.71 14.99
CA LEU A 25 -0.41 -22.35 13.58
C LEU A 25 0.56 -23.23 12.77
N THR A 26 1.73 -23.55 13.33
CA THR A 26 2.75 -24.37 12.65
C THR A 26 2.27 -25.82 12.47
N ALA A 27 1.61 -26.40 13.47
CA ALA A 27 1.06 -27.75 13.40
C ALA A 27 -0.06 -27.91 12.35
N ARG A 28 -0.82 -26.83 12.08
CA ARG A 28 -1.88 -26.82 11.07
C ARG A 28 -1.33 -26.82 9.64
N TRP A 29 -0.15 -26.27 9.43
CA TRP A 29 0.52 -26.23 8.13
C TRP A 29 1.24 -27.55 7.83
N GLU A 30 1.93 -28.14 8.82
CA GLU A 30 2.63 -29.42 8.66
C GLU A 30 1.67 -30.63 8.47
N GLY A 31 0.41 -30.49 8.91
CA GLY A 31 -0.66 -31.47 8.65
C GLY A 31 -1.19 -31.46 7.21
N ALA A 32 -1.05 -30.35 6.48
CA ALA A 32 -1.54 -30.21 5.10
C ALA A 32 -0.58 -30.83 4.07
N GLU A 33 0.71 -30.89 4.39
CA GLU A 33 1.76 -31.46 3.53
C GLU A 33 1.90 -32.99 3.65
N LYS A 34 1.35 -33.61 4.70
CA LYS A 34 1.21 -35.08 4.80
C LYS A 34 0.00 -35.66 4.06
N ALA A 35 -0.95 -34.84 3.62
CA ALA A 35 -2.17 -35.30 2.97
C ALA A 35 -2.03 -35.50 1.45
N THR A 36 -0.91 -35.08 0.82
CA THR A 36 -0.75 -35.07 -0.63
C THR A 36 0.27 -36.09 -1.17
N SER A 37 0.90 -36.92 -0.34
CA SER A 37 1.93 -37.89 -0.78
C SER A 37 1.53 -39.37 -0.73
N THR A 38 0.25 -39.74 -0.72
CA THR A 38 -0.15 -41.15 -0.88
C THR A 38 -1.54 -41.25 -1.48
N THR A 39 -1.63 -41.46 -2.79
CA THR A 39 -2.69 -42.28 -3.40
C THR A 39 -2.19 -42.84 -4.73
N GLY A 40 -1.62 -44.04 -4.64
CA GLY A 40 -1.49 -44.96 -5.76
C GLY A 40 -2.11 -46.29 -5.35
N SER A 41 -3.00 -46.79 -6.22
CA SER A 41 -3.44 -48.19 -6.34
C SER A 41 -4.65 -48.70 -5.52
N SER A 42 -5.74 -48.95 -6.27
CA SER A 42 -6.54 -50.18 -6.30
C SER A 42 -7.57 -50.45 -5.17
N LYS A 43 -8.88 -50.48 -5.51
CA LYS A 43 -9.63 -51.69 -5.95
C LYS A 43 -11.15 -51.61 -5.63
N THR A 44 -11.95 -51.69 -6.69
CA THR A 44 -13.20 -52.47 -6.90
C THR A 44 -14.20 -52.75 -5.75
N SER A 45 -15.46 -52.32 -5.96
CA SER A 45 -16.73 -53.11 -5.84
C SER A 45 -17.93 -52.20 -6.18
N LYS A 46 -18.53 -52.28 -7.37
CA LYS A 46 -19.66 -53.13 -7.85
C LYS A 46 -21.08 -52.64 -7.45
N ALA A 47 -21.77 -52.15 -8.49
CA ALA A 47 -23.20 -52.22 -8.86
C ALA A 47 -24.30 -51.62 -7.97
N THR A 48 -25.09 -50.70 -8.54
CA THR A 48 -26.51 -50.94 -8.90
C THR A 48 -26.94 -49.95 -9.99
N GLU A 49 -27.70 -50.47 -10.96
CA GLU A 49 -28.24 -49.84 -12.17
C GLU A 49 -29.34 -48.81 -11.90
N SER A 50 -29.45 -47.81 -12.78
CA SER A 50 -30.73 -47.40 -13.37
C SER A 50 -30.46 -46.68 -14.69
N GLU A 51 -31.06 -47.22 -15.76
CA GLU A 51 -31.10 -46.66 -17.10
C GLU A 51 -31.81 -45.30 -17.12
N THR A 52 -31.34 -44.36 -17.95
CA THR A 52 -32.15 -43.67 -18.96
C THR A 52 -31.18 -43.04 -19.95
N ASP A 53 -31.28 -43.54 -21.18
CA ASP A 53 -30.65 -43.10 -22.41
C ASP A 53 -31.53 -41.99 -22.99
N GLU A 54 -30.98 -40.82 -23.34
CA GLU A 54 -31.33 -40.04 -24.54
C GLU A 54 -30.16 -39.11 -24.88
N GLU A 55 -29.64 -39.31 -26.08
CA GLU A 55 -28.64 -38.51 -26.78
C GLU A 55 -29.20 -37.11 -27.11
N ASP A 56 -28.43 -36.04 -26.90
CA ASP A 56 -28.50 -34.86 -27.78
C ASP A 56 -27.13 -34.19 -27.91
N GLU A 57 -26.66 -34.16 -29.16
CA GLU A 57 -25.40 -33.61 -29.62
C GLU A 57 -25.66 -32.16 -30.05
N GLY A 58 -25.09 -31.16 -29.36
CA GLY A 58 -25.45 -29.76 -29.60
C GLY A 58 -24.38 -28.75 -29.20
N THR A 59 -23.36 -28.62 -30.04
CA THR A 59 -22.39 -27.52 -30.15
C THR A 59 -22.88 -26.16 -29.63
N ILE A 60 -22.28 -25.63 -28.55
CA ILE A 60 -22.46 -24.22 -28.17
C ILE A 60 -21.34 -23.40 -28.82
N GLN A 61 -21.70 -22.83 -29.97
CA GLN A 61 -20.96 -21.80 -30.67
C GLN A 61 -21.23 -20.45 -29.98
N ALA A 62 -20.15 -19.70 -29.71
CA ALA A 62 -20.23 -18.33 -29.26
C ALA A 62 -20.90 -17.48 -30.34
N ASP A 63 -21.95 -16.75 -29.98
CA ASP A 63 -22.50 -15.70 -30.81
C ASP A 63 -22.58 -14.38 -30.04
N ASP A 64 -21.99 -13.39 -30.68
CA ASP A 64 -21.80 -11.99 -30.33
C ASP A 64 -23.02 -11.24 -30.85
N ALA A 65 -23.94 -10.87 -29.94
CA ALA A 65 -25.11 -10.09 -30.28
C ALA A 65 -25.04 -8.73 -29.58
N ASN A 66 -24.47 -7.78 -30.31
CA ASN A 66 -24.70 -6.35 -30.21
C ASN A 66 -26.21 -6.07 -30.27
N ASP A 67 -26.81 -5.65 -29.15
CA ASP A 67 -28.19 -5.16 -29.10
C ASP A 67 -28.20 -3.69 -28.69
N GLU A 68 -28.41 -2.83 -29.69
CA GLU A 68 -28.82 -1.44 -29.54
C GLU A 68 -30.29 -1.44 -29.09
N ASP A 69 -30.56 -1.13 -27.82
CA ASP A 69 -31.86 -0.58 -27.43
C ASP A 69 -31.64 0.82 -26.85
N GLY A 70 -31.92 1.80 -27.71
CA GLY A 70 -32.01 3.21 -27.35
C GLY A 70 -33.38 3.48 -26.74
N THR A 71 -33.46 3.42 -25.42
CA THR A 71 -34.61 3.93 -24.68
C THR A 71 -34.31 5.37 -24.24
N GLU A 72 -34.84 6.35 -24.98
CA GLU A 72 -34.96 7.75 -24.55
C GLU A 72 -35.90 7.83 -23.33
N PRO A 73 -35.50 8.46 -22.21
CA PRO A 73 -36.46 8.93 -21.22
C PRO A 73 -37.04 10.28 -21.67
N GLU A 74 -38.37 10.32 -21.82
CA GLU A 74 -39.14 11.55 -21.96
C GLU A 74 -38.97 12.44 -20.72
N ASP A 75 -38.55 13.68 -20.95
CA ASP A 75 -38.42 14.74 -19.95
C ASP A 75 -39.73 15.54 -19.88
N GLU A 76 -40.59 15.23 -18.91
CA GLU A 76 -41.69 16.12 -18.49
C GLU A 76 -41.13 17.26 -17.62
N GLY A 77 -40.74 18.36 -18.29
CA GLY A 77 -40.26 19.59 -17.67
C GLY A 77 -41.15 20.80 -17.97
N THR A 78 -42.20 20.95 -17.16
CA THR A 78 -42.86 22.17 -16.65
C THR A 78 -42.88 23.47 -17.50
N ASP A 79 -44.12 23.91 -17.76
CA ASP A 79 -44.60 25.23 -18.18
C ASP A 79 -43.91 26.43 -17.47
N ALA A 80 -43.28 27.29 -18.28
CA ALA A 80 -43.03 28.69 -17.96
C ALA A 80 -43.14 29.54 -19.23
N ASN A 81 -44.38 29.99 -19.47
CA ASN A 81 -44.75 31.11 -20.32
C ASN A 81 -43.87 32.35 -20.09
N GLU A 82 -43.13 32.80 -21.11
CA GLU A 82 -42.58 34.16 -21.19
C GLU A 82 -42.53 34.62 -22.66
N GLU A 83 -42.93 35.87 -22.84
CA GLU A 83 -43.51 36.48 -24.04
C GLU A 83 -42.53 36.66 -25.21
N ASP A 84 -43.08 36.49 -26.42
CA ASP A 84 -42.52 36.92 -27.70
C ASP A 84 -42.30 38.45 -27.74
N PRO A 85 -41.15 38.90 -28.27
CA PRO A 85 -41.26 39.92 -29.29
C PRO A 85 -40.47 39.57 -30.55
N ALA A 86 -41.25 39.35 -31.61
CA ALA A 86 -40.96 39.50 -33.02
C ALA A 86 -39.65 40.25 -33.34
N GLY A 87 -38.60 39.47 -33.62
CA GLY A 87 -37.36 39.92 -34.22
C GLY A 87 -36.99 39.00 -35.38
N ASN A 88 -37.61 39.23 -36.54
CA ASN A 88 -37.27 38.56 -37.79
C ASN A 88 -35.88 39.03 -38.27
N GLU A 89 -34.82 38.39 -37.79
CA GLU A 89 -33.53 38.36 -38.47
C GLU A 89 -33.33 36.96 -39.05
N LYS A 90 -33.34 36.87 -40.38
CA LYS A 90 -32.82 35.72 -41.10
C LYS A 90 -31.34 35.59 -40.77
N SER A 91 -31.03 34.84 -39.71
CA SER A 91 -29.70 34.30 -39.49
C SER A 91 -29.46 33.28 -40.60
N ASP A 92 -28.73 33.72 -41.61
CA ASP A 92 -28.06 32.87 -42.58
C ASP A 92 -27.19 31.89 -41.78
N LYS A 93 -27.71 30.69 -41.51
CA LYS A 93 -26.92 29.56 -41.02
C LYS A 93 -25.98 29.20 -42.16
N SER A 94 -24.87 29.92 -42.23
CA SER A 94 -23.65 29.43 -42.86
C SER A 94 -23.36 28.08 -42.20
N GLU A 95 -23.66 27.03 -42.96
CA GLU A 95 -23.31 25.66 -42.65
C GLU A 95 -21.78 25.64 -42.58
N ALA A 96 -21.24 25.75 -41.37
CA ALA A 96 -19.81 25.60 -41.14
C ALA A 96 -19.41 24.25 -41.76
N PRO A 97 -18.33 24.18 -42.57
CA PRO A 97 -17.94 22.94 -43.20
C PRO A 97 -17.74 21.89 -42.09
N GLN A 98 -18.62 20.89 -42.05
CA GLN A 98 -18.50 19.80 -41.10
C GLN A 98 -17.19 19.10 -41.41
N ALA A 99 -16.23 19.18 -40.49
CA ALA A 99 -14.98 18.45 -40.61
C ALA A 99 -15.33 16.95 -40.64
N THR A 100 -15.09 16.31 -41.77
CA THR A 100 -15.37 14.89 -41.95
C THR A 100 -14.37 14.07 -41.14
N ASP A 101 -14.72 12.83 -40.83
CA ASP A 101 -13.93 11.96 -39.95
C ASP A 101 -12.49 11.70 -40.46
N ASP A 102 -12.25 11.89 -41.76
CA ASP A 102 -10.94 11.74 -42.41
C ASP A 102 -10.06 13.00 -42.34
N HIS A 103 -10.59 14.14 -41.84
CA HIS A 103 -9.78 15.33 -41.67
C HIS A 103 -8.69 15.09 -40.64
N ILE A 104 -7.48 15.51 -40.97
CA ILE A 104 -6.30 15.34 -40.14
C ILE A 104 -6.04 16.67 -39.42
N VAL A 105 -5.97 16.61 -38.09
CA VAL A 105 -5.75 17.78 -37.23
C VAL A 105 -4.44 17.58 -36.47
N THR A 106 -3.63 18.63 -36.44
CA THR A 106 -2.42 18.65 -35.61
C THR A 106 -2.80 19.16 -34.22
N ILE A 107 -2.66 18.31 -33.22
CA ILE A 107 -2.87 18.61 -31.81
C ILE A 107 -1.53 18.58 -31.07
N SER A 108 -1.34 19.46 -30.10
CA SER A 108 -0.13 19.46 -29.27
C SER A 108 -0.40 18.63 -28.00
N VAL A 109 0.30 17.52 -27.84
CA VAL A 109 0.24 16.65 -26.65
C VAL A 109 1.62 16.64 -26.02
N ASP A 110 1.73 17.00 -24.74
CA ASP A 110 3.00 17.08 -23.99
C ASP A 110 4.11 17.91 -24.68
N GLY A 111 3.71 18.95 -25.44
CA GLY A 111 4.64 19.84 -26.15
C GLY A 111 5.20 19.29 -27.46
N GLN A 112 4.66 18.17 -27.97
CA GLN A 112 4.93 17.66 -29.31
C GLN A 112 3.68 17.78 -30.19
N ASP A 113 3.85 18.33 -31.38
CA ASP A 113 2.78 18.47 -32.36
C ASP A 113 2.56 17.13 -33.07
N VAL A 114 1.42 16.49 -32.78
CA VAL A 114 1.04 15.18 -33.31
C VAL A 114 -0.15 15.36 -34.24
N THR A 115 -0.02 14.81 -35.44
CA THR A 115 -1.02 14.90 -36.51
C THR A 115 -1.89 13.64 -36.49
N VAL A 116 -3.17 13.78 -36.13
CA VAL A 116 -4.12 12.67 -35.87
C VAL A 116 -5.43 12.89 -36.65
N PRO A 117 -6.07 11.84 -37.19
CA PRO A 117 -7.40 11.98 -37.81
C PRO A 117 -8.47 12.30 -36.76
N ILE A 118 -9.47 13.10 -37.14
CA ILE A 118 -10.59 13.48 -36.26
C ILE A 118 -11.37 12.26 -35.76
N LYS A 119 -11.45 11.17 -36.56
CA LYS A 119 -12.05 9.89 -36.15
C LYS A 119 -11.44 9.33 -34.86
N ASP A 120 -10.12 9.32 -34.75
CA ASP A 120 -9.43 8.79 -33.58
C ASP A 120 -9.59 9.71 -32.37
N LEU A 121 -9.66 11.02 -32.58
CA LEU A 121 -9.94 12.00 -31.53
C LEU A 121 -11.36 11.81 -30.96
N LYS A 122 -12.37 11.64 -31.81
CA LYS A 122 -13.76 11.35 -31.39
C LYS A 122 -13.85 10.04 -30.62
N ARG A 123 -13.15 8.99 -31.08
CA ARG A 123 -13.07 7.69 -30.39
C ARG A 123 -12.42 7.83 -29.02
N LEU A 124 -11.28 8.52 -28.92
CA LEU A 124 -10.58 8.76 -27.65
C LEU A 124 -11.43 9.58 -26.69
N TYR A 125 -12.05 10.66 -27.15
CA TYR A 125 -12.96 11.46 -26.34
C TYR A 125 -14.15 10.63 -25.84
N GLY A 126 -14.73 9.78 -26.69
CA GLY A 126 -15.79 8.85 -26.30
C GLY A 126 -15.34 7.84 -25.24
N GLN A 127 -14.11 7.32 -25.36
CA GLN A 127 -13.51 6.43 -24.36
C GLN A 127 -13.25 7.15 -23.05
N GLU A 128 -12.67 8.35 -23.06
CA GLU A 128 -12.42 9.16 -21.87
C GLU A 128 -13.72 9.57 -21.18
N ALA A 129 -14.74 9.97 -21.94
CA ALA A 129 -16.07 10.29 -21.42
C ALA A 129 -16.74 9.07 -20.76
N SER A 130 -16.66 7.89 -21.40
CA SER A 130 -17.18 6.65 -20.85
C SER A 130 -16.43 6.21 -19.59
N LEU A 131 -15.09 6.26 -19.59
CA LEU A 131 -14.26 5.93 -18.44
C LEU A 131 -14.51 6.90 -17.28
N THR A 132 -14.66 8.18 -17.57
CA THR A 132 -14.99 9.21 -16.56
C THR A 132 -16.36 8.94 -15.95
N ARG A 133 -17.39 8.71 -16.78
CA ARG A 133 -18.74 8.35 -16.30
C ARG A 133 -18.71 7.09 -15.44
N LYS A 134 -18.07 6.02 -15.92
CA LYS A 134 -17.93 4.77 -15.16
C LYS A 134 -17.15 4.97 -13.86
N SER A 135 -16.12 5.81 -13.85
CA SER A 135 -15.37 6.12 -12.63
C SER A 135 -16.22 6.89 -11.61
N GLN A 136 -17.09 7.79 -12.08
CA GLN A 136 -18.05 8.51 -11.25
C GLN A 136 -19.11 7.56 -10.68
N GLU A 137 -19.64 6.66 -11.50
CA GLU A 137 -20.59 5.62 -11.07
C GLU A 137 -19.96 4.69 -10.03
N VAL A 138 -18.75 4.18 -10.27
CA VAL A 138 -18.04 3.34 -9.31
C VAL A 138 -17.76 4.09 -8.00
N ALA A 139 -17.40 5.37 -8.08
CA ALA A 139 -17.21 6.20 -6.90
C ALA A 139 -18.52 6.41 -6.14
N ALA A 140 -19.64 6.64 -6.84
CA ALA A 140 -20.96 6.78 -6.26
C ALA A 140 -21.42 5.49 -5.57
N VAL A 141 -21.27 4.33 -6.24
CA VAL A 141 -21.61 3.01 -5.68
C VAL A 141 -20.77 2.70 -4.44
N ARG A 142 -19.47 3.01 -4.45
CA ARG A 142 -18.61 2.83 -3.27
C ARG A 142 -19.07 3.69 -2.10
N LYS A 143 -19.35 4.97 -2.37
CA LYS A 143 -19.85 5.88 -1.34
C LYS A 143 -21.18 5.41 -0.76
N GLU A 144 -22.11 4.96 -1.61
CA GLU A 144 -23.39 4.41 -1.17
C GLU A 144 -23.20 3.14 -0.34
N ALA A 145 -22.34 2.22 -0.77
CA ALA A 145 -22.02 1.00 -0.03
C ALA A 145 -21.40 1.32 1.36
N ASP A 146 -20.50 2.29 1.43
CA ASP A 146 -19.88 2.74 2.68
C ASP A 146 -20.92 3.39 3.61
N GLU A 147 -21.83 4.21 3.06
CA GLU A 147 -22.92 4.81 3.83
C GLU A 147 -23.90 3.75 4.35
N ILE A 148 -24.27 2.76 3.53
CA ILE A 148 -25.14 1.64 3.94
C ILE A 148 -24.45 0.82 5.03
N GLY A 149 -23.17 0.50 4.86
CA GLY A 149 -22.37 -0.22 5.85
C GLY A 149 -22.28 0.52 7.18
N GLY A 150 -22.03 1.84 7.13
CA GLY A 150 -21.98 2.70 8.31
C GLY A 150 -23.33 2.79 9.03
N ARG A 151 -24.44 2.97 8.28
CA ARG A 151 -25.80 2.98 8.86
C ARG A 151 -26.17 1.63 9.47
N TYR A 152 -25.80 0.52 8.81
CA TYR A 152 -26.04 -0.82 9.33
C TYR A 152 -25.27 -1.06 10.64
N ALA A 153 -23.99 -0.70 10.68
CA ALA A 153 -23.17 -0.80 11.90
C ALA A 153 -23.76 0.04 13.05
N ALA A 154 -24.15 1.28 12.77
CA ALA A 154 -24.77 2.16 13.77
C ALA A 154 -26.13 1.62 14.26
N ALA A 155 -26.96 1.10 13.35
CA ALA A 155 -28.24 0.47 13.70
C ALA A 155 -28.03 -0.79 14.55
N LEU A 156 -27.03 -1.61 14.24
CA LEU A 156 -26.70 -2.80 15.00
C LEU A 156 -26.20 -2.46 16.40
N GLN A 157 -25.37 -1.41 16.53
CA GLN A 157 -24.93 -0.91 17.83
C GLN A 157 -26.10 -0.37 18.66
N ALA A 158 -26.98 0.44 18.07
CA ALA A 158 -28.14 0.98 18.76
C ALA A 158 -29.12 -0.12 19.21
N THR A 159 -29.35 -1.13 18.38
CA THR A 159 -30.20 -2.28 18.75
C THR A 159 -29.57 -3.15 19.83
N LEU A 160 -28.24 -3.25 19.88
CA LEU A 160 -27.52 -3.95 20.94
C LEU A 160 -27.67 -3.20 22.27
N GLU A 161 -27.51 -1.88 22.26
CA GLU A 161 -27.67 -1.04 23.44
C GLU A 161 -29.12 -1.07 23.96
N ASP A 162 -30.12 -1.00 23.07
CA ASP A 162 -31.53 -1.15 23.42
C ASP A 162 -31.81 -2.53 24.05
N ALA A 163 -31.34 -3.61 23.42
CA ALA A 163 -31.53 -4.96 23.96
C ALA A 163 -30.82 -5.15 25.31
N GLN A 164 -29.65 -4.53 25.50
CA GLN A 164 -28.94 -4.53 26.78
C GLN A 164 -29.71 -3.74 27.85
N SER A 165 -30.30 -2.60 27.50
CA SER A 165 -31.11 -1.79 28.42
C SER A 165 -32.35 -2.54 28.91
N GLN A 166 -33.03 -3.25 28.01
CA GLN A 166 -34.18 -4.10 28.35
C GLN A 166 -33.77 -5.27 29.23
N LEU A 167 -32.60 -5.86 28.99
CA LEU A 167 -32.11 -6.94 29.85
C LEU A 167 -31.79 -6.43 31.27
N LYS A 168 -31.16 -5.24 31.37
CA LYS A 168 -30.83 -4.60 32.64
C LYS A 168 -32.04 -4.31 33.51
N GLU A 169 -33.22 -4.07 32.92
CA GLU A 169 -34.47 -3.88 33.68
C GLU A 169 -34.84 -5.15 34.49
N PHE A 170 -34.44 -6.32 34.01
CA PHE A 170 -34.65 -7.60 34.70
C PHE A 170 -33.44 -8.07 35.50
N GLU A 171 -32.30 -7.39 35.40
CA GLU A 171 -31.11 -7.66 36.22
C GLU A 171 -31.35 -7.16 37.65
N GLY A 172 -31.19 -8.04 38.64
CA GLY A 172 -31.36 -7.70 40.05
C GLY A 172 -32.78 -7.89 40.60
N ILE A 173 -33.72 -8.38 39.78
CA ILE A 173 -35.03 -8.82 40.29
C ILE A 173 -34.87 -10.14 41.05
N ASP A 174 -35.33 -10.15 42.31
CA ASP A 174 -35.46 -11.39 43.08
C ASP A 174 -36.74 -12.13 42.65
N TRP A 175 -36.55 -13.11 41.76
CA TRP A 175 -37.64 -13.93 41.21
C TRP A 175 -38.39 -14.71 42.29
N LEU A 176 -37.76 -15.05 43.42
CA LEU A 176 -38.41 -15.80 44.49
C LEU A 176 -39.37 -14.90 45.28
N VAL A 177 -38.97 -13.66 45.55
CA VAL A 177 -39.84 -12.65 46.17
C VAL A 177 -41.01 -12.32 45.24
N LEU A 178 -40.72 -12.07 43.96
CA LEU A 178 -41.75 -11.73 42.97
C LEU A 178 -42.81 -12.82 42.79
N GLN A 179 -42.42 -14.10 42.93
CA GLN A 179 -43.35 -15.23 42.89
C GLN A 179 -44.34 -15.21 44.05
N THR A 180 -43.96 -14.68 45.21
CA THR A 180 -44.82 -14.60 46.39
C THR A 180 -45.73 -13.37 46.40
N GLU A 181 -45.32 -12.29 45.72
CA GLU A 181 -46.04 -11.02 45.68
C GLU A 181 -47.04 -10.91 44.52
N LEU A 182 -46.76 -11.54 43.36
CA LEU A 182 -47.62 -11.49 42.17
C LEU A 182 -48.58 -12.69 42.07
N SER A 183 -49.63 -12.52 41.27
CA SER A 183 -50.47 -13.65 40.85
C SER A 183 -49.67 -14.63 39.96
N PRO A 184 -50.02 -15.92 39.92
CA PRO A 184 -49.33 -16.90 39.08
C PRO A 184 -49.31 -16.54 37.58
N GLU A 185 -50.36 -15.89 37.10
CA GLU A 185 -50.46 -15.44 35.71
C GLU A 185 -49.55 -14.24 35.42
N ASP A 186 -49.53 -13.24 36.31
CA ASP A 186 -48.67 -12.07 36.15
C ASP A 186 -47.19 -12.43 36.28
N PHE A 187 -46.85 -13.32 37.22
CA PHE A 187 -45.48 -13.82 37.39
C PHE A 187 -45.00 -14.56 36.13
N LYS A 188 -45.86 -15.41 35.53
CA LYS A 188 -45.53 -16.11 34.29
C LYS A 188 -45.32 -15.14 33.13
N ALA A 189 -46.15 -14.09 33.03
CA ALA A 189 -45.99 -13.05 32.02
C ALA A 189 -44.65 -12.32 32.20
N TYR A 190 -44.33 -11.90 33.43
CA TYR A 190 -43.10 -11.16 33.74
C TYR A 190 -41.84 -11.99 33.48
N ARG A 191 -41.85 -13.27 33.86
CA ARG A 191 -40.77 -14.22 33.54
C ARG A 191 -40.65 -14.45 32.03
N GLY A 192 -41.77 -14.47 31.32
CA GLY A 192 -41.80 -14.53 29.86
C GLY A 192 -41.11 -13.33 29.21
N MET A 193 -41.38 -12.12 29.71
CA MET A 193 -40.73 -10.88 29.25
C MET A 193 -39.22 -10.91 29.48
N ALA A 194 -38.76 -11.36 30.65
CA ALA A 194 -37.34 -11.47 30.94
C ALA A 194 -36.62 -12.50 30.04
N VAL A 195 -37.27 -13.63 29.76
CA VAL A 195 -36.74 -14.64 28.83
C VAL A 195 -36.64 -14.08 27.40
N GLU A 196 -37.66 -13.35 26.95
CA GLU A 196 -37.66 -12.73 25.61
C GLU A 196 -36.59 -11.63 25.50
N ALA A 197 -36.43 -10.79 26.53
CA ALA A 197 -35.38 -9.78 26.59
C ALA A 197 -33.98 -10.39 26.49
N ASN A 198 -33.72 -11.47 27.23
CA ASN A 198 -32.45 -12.20 27.15
C ASN A 198 -32.25 -12.83 25.77
N LYS A 199 -33.28 -13.45 25.18
CA LYS A 199 -33.22 -14.03 23.84
C LYS A 199 -32.93 -12.96 22.77
N ARG A 200 -33.56 -11.79 22.87
CA ARG A 200 -33.31 -10.64 22.00
C ARG A 200 -31.86 -10.20 22.10
N TYR A 201 -31.35 -10.00 23.31
CA TYR A 201 -29.95 -9.64 23.54
C TYR A 201 -28.98 -10.64 22.91
N GLN A 202 -29.15 -11.94 23.16
CA GLN A 202 -28.30 -12.99 22.59
C GLN A 202 -28.34 -13.00 21.06
N THR A 203 -29.52 -12.79 20.47
CA THR A 203 -29.68 -12.74 19.01
C THR A 203 -28.94 -11.55 18.41
N VAL A 204 -29.07 -10.36 19.01
CA VAL A 204 -28.40 -9.15 18.53
C VAL A 204 -26.89 -9.24 18.74
N LEU A 205 -26.44 -9.79 19.88
CA LEU A 205 -25.03 -10.04 20.16
C LEU A 205 -24.40 -10.98 19.13
N GLY A 206 -25.09 -12.08 18.80
CA GLY A 206 -24.64 -13.01 17.76
C GLY A 206 -24.48 -12.32 16.40
N LYS A 207 -25.45 -11.49 16.00
CA LYS A 207 -25.37 -10.70 14.75
C LYS A 207 -24.21 -9.69 14.76
N ALA A 208 -23.95 -9.04 15.90
CA ALA A 208 -22.84 -8.10 16.05
C ALA A 208 -21.47 -8.80 15.93
N GLN A 209 -21.33 -9.99 16.52
CA GLN A 209 -20.13 -10.81 16.41
C GLN A 209 -19.91 -11.31 14.97
N GLU A 210 -20.98 -11.78 14.32
CA GLU A 210 -20.95 -12.19 12.93
C GLU A 210 -20.53 -11.04 12.01
N PHE A 211 -21.14 -9.85 12.17
CA PHE A 211 -20.78 -8.66 11.41
C PHE A 211 -19.31 -8.26 11.59
N THR A 212 -18.81 -8.30 12.82
CA THR A 212 -17.40 -7.99 13.10
C THR A 212 -16.46 -8.99 12.44
N THR A 213 -16.81 -10.28 12.51
CA THR A 213 -16.01 -11.37 11.93
C THR A 213 -16.01 -11.31 10.40
N ASP A 214 -17.17 -11.07 9.78
CA ASP A 214 -17.31 -10.91 8.33
C ASP A 214 -16.54 -9.67 7.85
N THR A 215 -16.67 -8.53 8.54
CA THR A 215 -15.92 -7.31 8.21
C THR A 215 -14.42 -7.52 8.30
N GLN A 216 -13.94 -8.16 9.38
CA GLN A 216 -12.52 -8.48 9.54
C GLN A 216 -12.02 -9.41 8.43
N THR A 217 -12.80 -10.43 8.08
CA THR A 217 -12.45 -11.40 7.03
C THR A 217 -12.39 -10.75 5.65
N ARG A 218 -13.33 -9.86 5.34
CA ARG A 218 -13.32 -9.09 4.08
C ARG A 218 -12.11 -8.16 4.03
N GLN A 219 -11.79 -7.50 5.13
CA GLN A 219 -10.62 -6.63 5.20
C GLN A 219 -9.32 -7.40 5.01
N THR A 220 -9.15 -8.55 5.66
CA THR A 220 -7.95 -9.38 5.49
C THR A 220 -7.85 -9.99 4.10
N ALA A 221 -8.97 -10.39 3.48
CA ALA A 221 -8.98 -10.87 2.11
C ALA A 221 -8.58 -9.76 1.12
N GLU A 222 -9.09 -8.55 1.29
CA GLU A 222 -8.72 -7.40 0.47
C GLU A 222 -7.26 -6.99 0.65
N THR A 223 -6.73 -6.99 1.87
CA THR A 223 -5.31 -6.71 2.10
C THR A 223 -4.42 -7.79 1.50
N GLN A 224 -4.79 -9.07 1.60
CA GLN A 224 -4.06 -10.16 0.94
C GLN A 224 -4.09 -10.03 -0.58
N ARG A 225 -5.25 -9.71 -1.18
CA ARG A 225 -5.36 -9.46 -2.63
C ARG A 225 -4.44 -8.34 -3.08
N ARG A 226 -4.50 -7.20 -2.39
CA ARG A 226 -3.63 -6.05 -2.67
C ARG A 226 -2.15 -6.39 -2.46
N ALA A 227 -1.81 -7.23 -1.47
CA ALA A 227 -0.44 -7.65 -1.22
C ALA A 227 0.09 -8.52 -2.37
N MET A 228 -0.73 -9.42 -2.90
CA MET A 228 -0.36 -10.23 -4.08
C MET A 228 -0.12 -9.35 -5.31
N GLU A 229 -1.03 -8.40 -5.58
CA GLU A 229 -0.88 -7.41 -6.67
C GLU A 229 0.39 -6.56 -6.47
N ALA A 230 0.66 -6.15 -5.24
CA ALA A 230 1.87 -5.40 -4.90
C ALA A 230 3.14 -6.22 -5.15
N VAL A 231 3.18 -7.49 -4.75
CA VAL A 231 4.32 -8.38 -5.02
C VAL A 231 4.52 -8.58 -6.52
N GLU A 232 3.46 -8.72 -7.31
CA GLU A 232 3.55 -8.83 -8.78
C GLU A 232 4.20 -7.58 -9.39
N THR A 233 3.72 -6.39 -9.00
CA THR A 233 4.30 -5.12 -9.48
C THR A 233 5.74 -4.91 -9.01
N LEU A 234 6.09 -5.33 -7.78
CA LEU A 234 7.44 -5.25 -7.25
C LEU A 234 8.42 -6.17 -7.98
N LYS A 235 7.99 -7.40 -8.32
CA LYS A 235 8.79 -8.34 -9.13
C LYS A 235 9.08 -7.79 -10.53
N ARG A 236 8.13 -7.05 -11.11
CA ARG A 236 8.31 -6.39 -12.42
C ARG A 236 9.28 -5.21 -12.34
N ASP A 237 9.17 -4.38 -11.31
CA ASP A 237 9.85 -3.09 -11.24
C ASP A 237 11.23 -3.17 -10.53
N ILE A 238 11.45 -4.16 -9.65
CA ILE A 238 12.70 -4.33 -8.87
C ILE A 238 13.42 -5.61 -9.33
N PRO A 239 14.62 -5.50 -9.93
CA PRO A 239 15.42 -6.66 -10.28
C PRO A 239 15.79 -7.49 -9.04
N ASN A 240 15.75 -8.81 -9.15
CA ASN A 240 16.08 -9.76 -8.08
C ASN A 240 15.22 -9.61 -6.81
N TRP A 241 13.92 -9.31 -6.96
CA TRP A 241 12.99 -9.29 -5.84
C TRP A 241 12.97 -10.63 -5.10
N SER A 242 13.20 -10.61 -3.79
CA SER A 242 13.20 -11.78 -2.90
C SER A 242 12.73 -11.39 -1.50
N ASP A 243 12.35 -12.39 -0.71
CA ASP A 243 11.94 -12.19 0.69
C ASP A 243 13.07 -11.62 1.55
N GLU A 244 14.33 -11.95 1.23
CA GLU A 244 15.51 -11.35 1.87
C GLU A 244 15.64 -9.86 1.57
N LEU A 245 15.40 -9.46 0.30
CA LEU A 245 15.42 -8.06 -0.09
C LEU A 245 14.31 -7.30 0.64
N TYR A 246 13.10 -7.87 0.70
CA TYR A 246 11.98 -7.32 1.45
C TYR A 246 12.34 -7.17 2.95
N GLY A 247 12.91 -8.19 3.57
CA GLY A 247 13.39 -8.13 4.96
C GLY A 247 14.42 -7.02 5.18
N SER A 248 15.32 -6.79 4.22
CA SER A 248 16.30 -5.69 4.31
C SER A 248 15.66 -4.29 4.17
N ILE A 249 14.63 -4.16 3.32
CA ILE A 249 13.85 -2.94 3.16
C ILE A 249 13.08 -2.65 4.46
N ARG A 250 12.48 -3.69 5.06
CA ARG A 250 11.79 -3.59 6.35
C ARG A 250 12.73 -3.14 7.47
N ALA A 251 13.87 -3.80 7.60
CA ALA A 251 14.88 -3.44 8.60
C ALA A 251 15.36 -1.99 8.43
N TYR A 252 15.52 -1.55 7.18
CA TYR A 252 15.83 -0.15 6.89
C TYR A 252 14.70 0.79 7.33
N GLY A 253 13.43 0.49 7.01
CA GLY A 253 12.28 1.29 7.46
C GLY A 253 12.24 1.45 8.98
N VAL A 254 12.44 0.37 9.73
CA VAL A 254 12.51 0.40 11.19
C VAL A 254 13.69 1.24 11.69
N SER A 255 14.86 1.14 11.04
CA SER A 255 16.02 1.97 11.39
C SER A 255 15.82 3.47 11.15
N GLN A 256 14.90 3.84 10.25
CA GLN A 256 14.53 5.23 9.95
C GLN A 256 13.42 5.76 10.88
N GLY A 257 12.93 4.94 11.82
CA GLY A 257 11.95 5.34 12.83
C GLY A 257 10.50 4.94 12.52
N LEU A 258 10.26 4.11 11.51
CA LEU A 258 8.95 3.49 11.31
C LEU A 258 8.73 2.36 12.32
N GLU A 259 7.49 2.21 12.81
CA GLU A 259 7.15 1.08 13.67
C GLU A 259 7.19 -0.24 12.89
N ALA A 260 7.66 -1.31 13.52
CA ALA A 260 7.75 -2.62 12.88
C ALA A 260 6.39 -3.11 12.35
N ASN A 261 5.32 -2.89 13.11
CA ASN A 261 3.95 -3.26 12.75
C ASN A 261 3.44 -2.44 11.55
N ASP A 262 3.75 -1.15 11.51
CA ASP A 262 3.36 -0.30 10.38
C ASP A 262 3.99 -0.79 9.09
N VAL A 263 5.28 -1.16 9.11
CA VAL A 263 6.01 -1.63 7.94
C VAL A 263 5.50 -2.99 7.46
N ASP A 264 5.10 -3.88 8.37
CA ASP A 264 4.50 -5.18 8.05
C ASP A 264 3.13 -5.06 7.39
N ASN A 265 2.38 -4.00 7.72
CA ASN A 265 1.07 -3.73 7.12
C ASN A 265 1.14 -2.88 5.85
N ILE A 266 2.34 -2.54 5.34
CA ILE A 266 2.47 -1.81 4.06
C ILE A 266 2.14 -2.76 2.91
N VAL A 267 0.94 -2.61 2.38
CA VAL A 267 0.45 -3.37 1.22
C VAL A 267 0.68 -2.62 -0.11
N ASP A 268 1.07 -1.35 -0.07
CA ASP A 268 1.29 -0.56 -1.29
C ASP A 268 2.72 -0.75 -1.86
N ALA A 269 2.79 -1.25 -3.11
CA ALA A 269 4.04 -1.40 -3.86
C ALA A 269 4.80 -0.08 -4.04
N SER A 270 4.11 1.05 -4.15
CA SER A 270 4.73 2.37 -4.34
C SER A 270 5.55 2.78 -3.12
N VAL A 271 5.02 2.51 -1.92
CA VAL A 271 5.69 2.79 -0.65
C VAL A 271 6.91 1.88 -0.48
N ILE A 272 6.77 0.60 -0.79
CA ILE A 272 7.88 -0.37 -0.76
C ILE A 272 8.98 0.04 -1.75
N LYS A 273 8.61 0.47 -2.96
CA LYS A 273 9.56 1.01 -3.96
C LYS A 273 10.29 2.25 -3.43
N LEU A 274 9.57 3.16 -2.75
CA LEU A 274 10.18 4.36 -2.18
C LEU A 274 11.17 4.02 -1.08
N LEU A 275 10.82 3.12 -0.16
CA LEU A 275 11.71 2.63 0.90
C LEU A 275 12.95 1.95 0.30
N HIS A 276 12.77 1.11 -0.72
CA HIS A 276 13.88 0.48 -1.43
C HIS A 276 14.83 1.51 -2.08
N LYS A 277 14.28 2.54 -2.74
CA LYS A 277 15.07 3.63 -3.33
C LYS A 277 15.82 4.44 -2.27
N ALA A 278 15.18 4.75 -1.15
CA ALA A 278 15.81 5.45 -0.03
C ALA A 278 16.98 4.63 0.56
N MET A 279 16.76 3.33 0.78
CA MET A 279 17.80 2.41 1.23
C MET A 279 19.00 2.38 0.27
N LEU A 280 18.76 2.30 -1.05
CA LEU A 280 19.82 2.32 -2.05
C LEU A 280 20.57 3.66 -2.09
N TYR A 281 19.87 4.77 -1.89
CA TYR A 281 20.47 6.11 -1.85
C TYR A 281 21.44 6.24 -0.67
N ASP A 282 21.05 5.81 0.53
CA ASP A 282 21.91 5.86 1.72
C ASP A 282 23.11 4.92 1.62
N LYS A 283 22.90 3.72 1.07
CA LYS A 283 24.00 2.80 0.71
C LYS A 283 24.95 3.43 -0.31
N GLY A 284 24.42 4.12 -1.32
CA GLY A 284 25.21 4.86 -2.30
C GLY A 284 26.03 6.00 -1.68
N LYS A 285 25.44 6.78 -0.76
CA LYS A 285 26.10 7.89 -0.06
C LYS A 285 27.29 7.41 0.78
N THR A 286 27.14 6.29 1.49
CA THR A 286 28.23 5.68 2.26
C THR A 286 29.31 5.03 1.37
N ALA A 287 28.94 4.52 0.20
CA ALA A 287 29.89 3.98 -0.77
C ALA A 287 30.71 5.08 -1.47
N VAL A 288 30.08 6.20 -1.83
CA VAL A 288 30.77 7.35 -2.47
C VAL A 288 31.73 8.03 -1.50
N THR A 289 31.34 8.21 -0.23
CA THR A 289 32.25 8.77 0.79
C THR A 289 33.48 7.90 0.99
N LYS A 290 33.32 6.56 1.09
CA LYS A 290 34.46 5.62 1.13
C LYS A 290 35.32 5.66 -0.13
N LYS A 291 34.73 5.82 -1.33
CA LYS A 291 35.47 5.87 -2.59
C LYS A 291 36.22 7.19 -2.81
N VAL A 292 35.75 8.30 -2.23
CA VAL A 292 36.46 9.58 -2.21
C VAL A 292 37.66 9.52 -1.26
N GLU A 293 37.54 8.85 -0.12
CA GLU A 293 38.68 8.60 0.78
C GLU A 293 39.69 7.60 0.22
N ALA A 294 39.23 6.64 -0.61
CA ALA A 294 40.07 5.65 -1.28
C ALA A 294 40.56 6.05 -2.68
N ALA A 295 40.23 7.25 -3.17
CA ALA A 295 40.86 7.76 -4.38
C ALA A 295 42.35 7.96 -4.06
N PRO A 296 43.28 7.24 -4.72
CA PRO A 296 44.70 7.43 -4.44
C PRO A 296 45.01 8.88 -4.77
N ALA A 297 45.38 9.66 -3.74
CA ALA A 297 46.10 10.90 -3.93
C ALA A 297 47.13 10.61 -5.01
N LYS A 298 47.10 11.35 -6.13
CA LYS A 298 48.01 11.15 -7.25
C LYS A 298 49.44 11.21 -6.69
N THR A 299 49.99 10.05 -6.35
CA THR A 299 51.37 9.92 -5.92
C THR A 299 52.16 9.98 -7.20
N PHE A 300 52.70 11.16 -7.49
CA PHE A 300 53.89 11.23 -8.34
C PHE A 300 54.89 10.24 -7.73
N LYS A 301 55.23 9.20 -8.49
CA LYS A 301 56.20 8.17 -8.09
C LYS A 301 57.48 8.85 -7.61
N SER A 302 57.67 8.89 -6.30
CA SER A 302 58.94 9.18 -5.66
C SER A 302 59.88 8.02 -5.97
N GLY A 303 60.81 8.23 -6.90
CA GLY A 303 62.11 7.57 -6.81
C GLY A 303 62.78 8.09 -5.55
N THR A 304 62.97 7.20 -4.58
CA THR A 304 63.89 7.27 -3.42
C THR A 304 64.09 8.67 -2.83
N GLY A 305 63.21 9.07 -1.90
CA GLY A 305 63.36 10.30 -1.12
C GLY A 305 63.64 10.02 0.35
N GLU A 306 64.91 10.01 0.74
CA GLU A 306 65.30 10.40 2.10
C GLU A 306 64.74 11.79 2.40
N ARG A 307 64.28 11.99 3.64
CA ARG A 307 63.79 13.27 4.16
C ARG A 307 64.74 14.40 3.77
N PRO A 308 64.27 15.50 3.15
CA PRO A 308 65.15 16.64 2.89
C PRO A 308 65.34 17.38 4.21
N THR A 309 66.48 17.13 4.86
CA THR A 309 67.01 18.05 5.87
C THR A 309 67.34 19.37 5.17
N ALA A 310 67.02 20.49 5.82
CA ALA A 310 67.14 21.84 5.25
C ALA A 310 68.56 22.17 4.72
N GLU A 311 69.59 21.47 5.21
CA GLU A 311 70.98 21.54 4.73
C GLU A 311 71.17 21.17 3.25
N LEU A 312 70.39 20.24 2.71
CA LEU A 312 70.52 19.77 1.31
C LEU A 312 70.09 20.82 0.28
N THR A 313 69.31 21.82 0.67
CA THR A 313 68.85 22.90 -0.22
C THR A 313 69.91 23.99 -0.40
N SER A 314 70.71 24.26 0.62
CA SER A 314 71.77 25.28 0.60
C SER A 314 72.98 24.85 -0.25
N VAL A 315 73.34 23.57 -0.22
CA VAL A 315 74.43 23.02 -1.04
C VAL A 315 74.08 23.02 -2.53
N LYS A 316 72.81 22.76 -2.89
CA LYS A 316 72.37 22.81 -4.29
C LYS A 316 72.31 24.26 -4.81
N LYS A 317 71.84 25.21 -3.98
CA LYS A 317 71.79 26.63 -4.35
C LYS A 317 73.19 27.22 -4.58
N THR A 318 74.16 26.90 -3.73
CA THR A 318 75.54 27.38 -3.88
C THR A 318 76.21 26.82 -5.14
N LYS A 319 75.97 25.56 -5.51
CA LYS A 319 76.46 24.97 -6.77
C LYS A 319 75.90 25.66 -8.01
N VAL A 320 74.60 25.95 -8.03
CA VAL A 320 73.98 26.67 -9.16
C VAL A 320 74.53 28.10 -9.28
N LEU A 321 74.76 28.78 -8.16
CA LEU A 321 75.38 30.11 -8.16
C LEU A 321 76.85 30.07 -8.62
N THR A 322 77.64 29.05 -8.25
CA THR A 322 79.00 28.88 -8.76
C THR A 322 79.03 28.67 -10.28
N GLU A 323 78.09 27.89 -10.81
CA GLU A 323 78.02 27.63 -12.25
C GLU A 323 77.58 28.86 -13.04
N ARG A 324 76.64 29.65 -12.50
CA ARG A 324 76.23 30.92 -13.10
C ARG A 324 77.39 31.91 -13.12
N LEU A 325 78.07 32.10 -11.99
CA LEU A 325 79.25 32.96 -11.93
C LEU A 325 80.34 32.53 -12.92
N ARG A 326 80.58 31.21 -13.08
CA ARG A 326 81.55 30.70 -14.05
C ARG A 326 81.14 30.97 -15.51
N LYS A 327 79.84 31.04 -15.80
CA LYS A 327 79.32 31.29 -17.15
C LYS A 327 79.21 32.77 -17.49
N THR A 328 78.80 33.60 -16.53
CA THR A 328 78.49 35.02 -16.76
C THR A 328 79.65 35.94 -16.38
N GLY A 329 80.48 35.55 -15.40
CA GLY A 329 81.55 36.39 -14.86
C GLY A 329 81.07 37.70 -14.21
N SER A 330 79.77 37.83 -13.96
CA SER A 330 79.16 39.07 -13.46
C SER A 330 79.52 39.32 -11.99
N THR A 331 79.75 40.59 -11.64
CA THR A 331 79.94 41.03 -10.26
C THR A 331 78.73 40.74 -9.38
N ASP A 332 77.53 40.78 -9.97
CA ASP A 332 76.27 40.56 -9.25
C ASP A 332 76.10 39.08 -8.84
N ASP A 333 76.52 38.15 -9.71
CA ASP A 333 76.54 36.72 -9.41
C ASP A 333 77.60 36.37 -8.34
N ALA A 334 78.71 37.12 -8.29
CA ALA A 334 79.72 36.96 -7.25
C ALA A 334 79.22 37.41 -5.87
N VAL A 335 78.44 38.49 -5.83
CA VAL A 335 77.79 38.99 -4.59
C VAL A 335 76.70 38.01 -4.14
N ALA A 336 75.88 37.51 -5.06
CA ALA A 336 74.84 36.52 -4.76
C ALA A 336 75.43 35.22 -4.18
N LEU A 337 76.57 34.76 -4.71
CA LEU A 337 77.30 33.62 -4.17
C LEU A 337 77.85 33.90 -2.77
N LEU A 338 78.41 35.09 -2.52
CA LEU A 338 78.94 35.48 -1.22
C LEU A 338 77.83 35.55 -0.15
N MET A 339 76.69 36.16 -0.49
CA MET A 339 75.51 36.26 0.38
C MET A 339 74.92 34.88 0.69
N GLY A 340 74.82 34.02 -0.33
CA GLY A 340 74.37 32.62 -0.16
C GLY A 340 75.28 31.78 0.73
N ARG A 341 76.60 32.07 0.74
CA ARG A 341 77.57 31.45 1.65
C ARG A 341 77.40 31.93 3.09
N TRP A 342 77.05 33.19 3.31
CA TRP A 342 76.93 33.76 4.65
C TRP A 342 75.60 33.41 5.34
N GLY A 343 74.50 33.36 4.59
CA GLY A 343 73.18 33.02 5.12
C GLY A 343 73.00 31.56 5.58
N ALA A 344 74.00 30.69 5.36
CA ALA A 344 73.97 29.28 5.77
C ALA A 344 74.68 29.01 7.11
N LYS A 345 75.19 30.05 7.80
CA LYS A 345 75.98 29.92 9.04
C LYS A 345 75.38 30.64 10.27
N GLY A 346 74.10 30.99 10.22
CA GLY A 346 73.32 31.57 11.33
C GLY A 346 72.46 30.53 12.00
#